data_AF-A0A9E9L2D6-F1
#
_entry.id   AF-A0A9E9L2D6-F1
#
_cell.length_a   1.000
_cell.length_b   1.000
_cell.length_c   1.000
_cell.angle_alpha   90.00
_cell.angle_beta   90.00
_cell.angle_gamma   90.00
#
_symmetry.space_group_name_H-M   'P 1'
#
loop_
_entity.id
_entity.type
_entity.pdbx_description
1 polymer ?
#
loop_
_entity_poly.entity_id
_entity_poly.type
_entity_poly.pdbx_seq_one_letter_code
_entity_poly.pdbx_strand_id
1 'polypeptide(L)'
;MDIKHIFNQHMELWQDCYFGYVYTPNISNTVDYQGIELVIAKNNEYEFYPWLSETNAITLPQNGLNEINRNEFSACFMRMAKDAIRYGSGNRLDDIELMNIHDAFIDEFSSPKYFSNFTENGWQPVTGHSRDSFLCVIDNNKVGMWLSCDDE
;
A
#
# COMPACT_ATOMS: atom_id res chain seq x y z
N MET A 1 15.67 9.91 6.02
CA MET A 1 14.44 10.60 6.48
C MET A 1 13.40 9.51 6.63
N ASP A 2 12.68 9.44 7.75
CA ASP A 2 11.65 8.39 7.96
C ASP A 2 10.54 8.54 6.91
N ILE A 3 10.03 7.42 6.40
CA ILE A 3 8.91 7.37 5.46
C ILE A 3 7.67 8.13 5.97
N LYS A 4 7.42 8.12 7.28
CA LYS A 4 6.32 8.92 7.87
C LYS A 4 6.53 10.42 7.66
N HIS A 5 7.76 10.88 7.76
CA HIS A 5 8.08 12.28 7.51
C HIS A 5 7.92 12.62 6.02
N ILE A 6 8.39 11.75 5.12
CA ILE A 6 8.26 11.92 3.67
C ILE A 6 6.78 11.97 3.27
N PHE A 7 5.97 11.03 3.74
CA PHE A 7 4.55 10.98 3.39
C PHE A 7 3.82 12.24 3.87
N ASN A 8 4.10 12.69 5.10
CA ASN A 8 3.51 13.90 5.66
C ASN A 8 3.90 15.19 4.92
N GLN A 9 5.08 15.25 4.29
CA GLN A 9 5.49 16.40 3.48
C GLN A 9 4.61 16.58 2.24
N HIS A 10 4.08 15.49 1.70
CA HIS A 10 3.26 15.47 0.48
C HIS A 10 1.77 15.20 0.77
N MET A 11 1.33 15.41 2.02
CA MET A 11 -0.01 15.06 2.50
C MET A 11 -1.14 15.62 1.63
N GLU A 12 -1.03 16.89 1.21
CA GLU A 12 -2.04 17.56 0.39
C GLU A 12 -2.25 16.84 -0.95
N LEU A 13 -1.18 16.33 -1.56
CA LEU A 13 -1.25 15.56 -2.80
C LEU A 13 -1.90 14.19 -2.56
N TRP A 14 -1.51 13.47 -1.50
CA TRP A 14 -2.09 12.17 -1.19
C TRP A 14 -3.59 12.22 -0.89
N GLN A 15 -4.03 13.28 -0.20
CA GLN A 15 -5.45 13.50 0.13
C GLN A 15 -6.31 13.69 -1.12
N ASP A 16 -5.77 14.32 -2.16
CA ASP A 16 -6.48 14.56 -3.41
C ASP A 16 -6.49 13.34 -4.36
N CYS A 17 -5.59 12.36 -4.17
CA CYS A 17 -5.26 11.32 -5.14
C CYS A 17 -5.67 9.89 -4.73
N TYR A 18 -6.44 9.70 -3.66
CA TYR A 18 -6.84 8.37 -3.14
C TYR A 18 -5.68 7.40 -2.91
N PHE A 19 -4.52 7.90 -2.45
CA PHE A 19 -3.30 7.11 -2.22
C PHE A 19 -2.95 7.11 -0.73
N GLY A 20 -2.97 5.95 -0.09
CA GLY A 20 -2.71 5.79 1.34
C GLY A 20 -1.59 4.78 1.62
N TYR A 21 -0.96 4.93 2.78
CA TYR A 21 -0.02 3.94 3.29
C TYR A 21 -0.24 3.69 4.77
N VAL A 22 0.13 2.49 5.21
CA VAL A 22 0.14 2.05 6.59
C VAL A 22 1.50 1.49 6.92
N TYR A 23 1.94 1.73 8.14
CA TYR A 23 3.14 1.15 8.69
C TYR A 23 2.90 0.75 10.15
N THR A 24 2.97 -0.55 10.46
CA THR A 24 2.56 -1.10 11.76
C THR A 24 3.47 -2.24 12.22
N PRO A 25 3.61 -2.53 13.54
CA PRO A 25 4.34 -3.69 14.01
C PRO A 25 3.76 -5.02 13.48
N ASN A 26 4.63 -5.97 13.14
CA ASN A 26 4.22 -7.32 12.80
C ASN A 26 3.92 -8.11 14.10
N ILE A 27 2.64 -8.18 14.46
CA ILE A 27 2.17 -8.87 15.67
C ILE A 27 2.00 -10.39 15.49
N SER A 28 2.10 -10.92 14.26
CA SER A 28 2.03 -12.37 14.03
C SER A 28 3.38 -13.04 14.25
N ASN A 29 4.49 -12.29 14.12
CA ASN A 29 5.85 -12.82 14.01
C ASN A 29 6.01 -13.82 12.84
N THR A 30 5.13 -13.78 11.84
CA THR A 30 5.22 -14.58 10.61
C THR A 30 5.45 -13.65 9.42
N VAL A 31 6.24 -14.09 8.45
CA VAL A 31 6.59 -13.35 7.22
C VAL A 31 5.96 -13.98 5.99
N ASP A 32 4.72 -14.43 6.15
CA ASP A 32 3.88 -15.00 5.10
C ASP A 32 2.56 -14.23 5.01
N TYR A 33 1.75 -14.60 4.02
CA TYR A 33 0.47 -13.92 3.78
C TYR A 33 -0.48 -14.03 5.00
N GLN A 34 -0.37 -15.09 5.81
CA GLN A 34 -1.17 -15.25 7.03
C GLN A 34 -0.80 -14.20 8.08
N GLY A 35 0.46 -13.76 8.11
CA GLY A 35 0.87 -12.63 8.94
C GLY A 35 0.18 -11.33 8.56
N ILE A 36 0.02 -11.09 7.25
CA ILE A 36 -0.70 -9.93 6.72
C ILE A 36 -2.19 -10.01 7.09
N GLU A 37 -2.82 -11.18 6.91
CA GLU A 37 -4.22 -11.41 7.28
C GLU A 37 -4.47 -11.16 8.78
N LEU A 38 -3.59 -11.65 9.65
CA LEU A 38 -3.68 -11.45 11.10
C LEU A 38 -3.49 -10.00 11.50
N VAL A 39 -2.59 -9.29 10.83
CA VAL A 39 -2.39 -7.85 11.02
C VAL A 39 -3.66 -7.12 10.60
N ILE A 40 -4.23 -7.41 9.42
CA ILE A 40 -5.47 -6.80 8.96
C ILE A 40 -6.63 -7.03 9.95
N ALA A 41 -6.83 -8.27 10.38
CA ALA A 41 -7.94 -8.64 11.26
C ALA A 41 -7.86 -8.07 12.69
N LYS A 42 -6.66 -7.76 13.18
CA LYS A 42 -6.46 -7.24 14.55
C LYS A 42 -6.48 -5.72 14.63
N ASN A 43 -6.44 -5.04 13.49
CA ASN A 43 -6.42 -3.59 13.44
C ASN A 43 -7.54 -3.14 12.49
N ASN A 44 -8.77 -3.11 13.00
CA ASN A 44 -9.94 -2.70 12.22
C ASN A 44 -9.92 -1.22 11.83
N GLU A 45 -8.95 -0.45 12.33
CA GLU A 45 -8.80 1.00 12.15
C GLU A 45 -7.49 1.30 11.44
N TYR A 46 -7.28 0.70 10.27
CA TYR A 46 -6.22 1.21 9.40
C TYR A 46 -6.62 2.59 8.92
N GLU A 47 -5.90 3.61 9.39
CA GLU A 47 -5.91 4.95 8.83
C GLU A 47 -5.25 4.95 7.42
N PHE A 48 -5.79 4.15 6.50
CA PHE A 48 -5.70 4.51 5.09
C PHE A 48 -6.53 5.80 4.97
N TYR A 49 -5.84 6.93 4.87
CA TYR A 49 -6.32 8.32 4.81
C TYR A 49 -7.73 8.52 4.16
N PRO A 50 -8.43 9.65 4.48
CA PRO A 50 -9.87 9.82 4.77
C PRO A 50 -10.95 9.16 3.90
N TRP A 51 -10.61 8.66 2.72
CA TRP A 51 -11.58 8.32 1.68
C TRP A 51 -12.07 6.88 1.72
N LEU A 52 -11.33 5.94 2.31
CA LEU A 52 -11.91 4.63 2.58
C LEU A 52 -13.04 4.68 3.58
N SER A 53 -13.17 5.80 4.32
CA SER A 53 -14.04 5.99 5.47
C SER A 53 -13.80 4.87 6.49
N GLU A 54 -13.98 5.15 7.77
CA GLU A 54 -13.82 4.16 8.85
C GLU A 54 -14.84 2.99 8.75
N THR A 55 -15.57 2.85 7.63
CA THR A 55 -16.64 1.87 7.42
C THR A 55 -16.33 0.74 6.44
N ASN A 56 -15.31 0.84 5.57
CA ASN A 56 -14.99 -0.24 4.62
C ASN A 56 -13.78 -1.06 5.08
N ALA A 57 -14.04 -2.26 5.59
CA ALA A 57 -13.00 -3.19 6.00
C ALA A 57 -12.25 -3.77 4.79
N ILE A 58 -10.92 -3.83 4.87
CA ILE A 58 -10.11 -4.59 3.92
C ILE A 58 -10.43 -6.06 4.08
N THR A 59 -10.89 -6.69 2.99
CA THR A 59 -11.15 -8.11 2.87
C THR A 59 -10.23 -8.69 1.81
N LEU A 60 -9.27 -9.52 2.21
CA LEU A 60 -8.38 -10.17 1.26
C LEU A 60 -9.18 -11.11 0.32
N PRO A 61 -8.81 -11.21 -0.96
CA PRO A 61 -9.52 -12.04 -1.92
C PRO A 61 -9.37 -13.54 -1.61
N GLN A 62 -10.28 -14.38 -2.13
CA GLN A 62 -10.32 -15.84 -1.87
C GLN A 62 -9.02 -16.59 -2.21
N ASN A 63 -8.23 -16.10 -3.17
CA ASN A 63 -6.92 -16.66 -3.54
C ASN A 63 -5.73 -15.85 -2.96
N GLY A 64 -5.97 -15.04 -1.94
CA GLY A 64 -4.96 -14.27 -1.23
C GLY A 64 -4.19 -13.27 -2.08
N LEU A 65 -3.10 -12.75 -1.51
CA LEU A 65 -2.15 -11.91 -2.23
C LEU A 65 -1.12 -12.78 -2.94
N ASN A 66 -0.66 -12.33 -4.10
CA ASN A 66 0.44 -12.98 -4.81
C ASN A 66 1.77 -12.50 -4.24
N GLU A 67 2.66 -13.44 -3.91
CA GLU A 67 4.06 -13.10 -3.61
C GLU A 67 4.72 -12.62 -4.91
N ILE A 68 5.34 -11.45 -4.84
CA ILE A 68 6.04 -10.82 -5.97
C ILE A 68 7.48 -10.52 -5.59
N ASN A 69 8.35 -10.35 -6.58
CA ASN A 69 9.73 -9.94 -6.32
C ASN A 69 9.83 -8.41 -6.11
N ARG A 70 10.97 -7.95 -5.60
CA ARG A 70 11.21 -6.52 -5.32
C ARG A 70 11.02 -5.63 -6.55
N ASN A 71 11.46 -6.08 -7.73
CA ASN A 71 11.35 -5.29 -8.95
C ASN A 71 9.89 -5.14 -9.39
N GLU A 72 9.11 -6.23 -9.29
CA GLU A 72 7.67 -6.21 -9.53
C GLU A 72 6.96 -5.29 -8.52
N PHE A 73 7.38 -5.32 -7.25
CA PHE A 73 6.84 -4.45 -6.21
C PHE A 73 7.09 -2.96 -6.53
N SER A 74 8.34 -2.60 -6.88
CA SER A 74 8.69 -1.25 -7.32
C SER A 74 7.87 -0.80 -8.52
N ALA A 75 7.76 -1.65 -9.55
CA ALA A 75 6.99 -1.33 -10.74
C ALA A 75 5.51 -1.13 -10.44
N CYS A 76 4.94 -1.98 -9.57
CA CYS A 76 3.55 -1.86 -9.13
C CYS A 76 3.32 -0.59 -8.32
N PHE A 77 4.25 -0.23 -7.41
CA PHE A 77 4.17 1.02 -6.65
C PHE A 77 4.16 2.23 -7.58
N MET A 78 5.09 2.29 -8.53
CA MET A 78 5.19 3.42 -9.46
C MET A 78 3.91 3.56 -10.30
N ARG A 79 3.36 2.44 -10.78
CA ARG A 79 2.09 2.43 -11.52
C ARG A 79 0.94 2.95 -10.64
N MET A 80 0.78 2.37 -9.45
CA MET A 80 -0.28 2.71 -8.51
C MET A 80 -0.23 4.19 -8.09
N ALA A 81 0.97 4.70 -7.75
CA ALA A 81 1.15 6.10 -7.38
C ALA A 81 0.86 7.06 -8.54
N LYS A 82 1.31 6.73 -9.75
CA LYS A 82 1.05 7.55 -10.95
C LYS A 82 -0.41 7.59 -11.33
N ASP A 83 -1.08 6.44 -11.28
CA ASP A 83 -2.50 6.34 -11.61
C ASP A 83 -3.32 7.13 -10.59
N ALA A 84 -3.06 6.95 -9.30
CA ALA A 84 -3.66 7.73 -8.21
C ALA A 84 -3.47 9.25 -8.40
N ILE A 85 -2.23 9.70 -8.64
CA ILE A 85 -1.90 11.13 -8.84
C ILE A 85 -2.49 11.69 -10.14
N ARG A 86 -2.80 10.85 -11.13
CA ARG A 86 -3.42 11.33 -12.37
C ARG A 86 -4.84 11.84 -12.14
N TYR A 87 -5.56 11.24 -11.21
CA TYR A 87 -6.95 11.60 -10.88
C TYR A 87 -7.03 12.71 -9.83
N GLY A 88 -5.97 12.96 -9.06
CA GLY A 88 -5.92 13.96 -7.99
C GLY A 88 -4.90 15.08 -8.16
N SER A 89 -5.25 16.27 -7.65
CA SER A 89 -4.45 17.50 -7.53
C SER A 89 -3.84 18.11 -8.81
N GLY A 90 -3.65 19.44 -8.79
CA GLY A 90 -2.90 20.17 -9.82
C GLY A 90 -1.37 20.07 -9.67
N ASN A 91 -0.89 19.52 -8.56
CA ASN A 91 0.51 19.30 -8.24
C ASN A 91 0.88 17.85 -8.57
N ARG A 92 2.10 17.59 -9.02
CA ARG A 92 2.53 16.24 -9.37
C ARG A 92 3.91 15.98 -8.82
N LEU A 93 4.10 14.76 -8.31
CA LEU A 93 5.42 14.23 -8.04
C LEU A 93 5.95 13.60 -9.31
N ASP A 94 7.22 13.88 -9.62
CA ASP A 94 7.90 13.23 -10.73
C ASP A 94 8.36 11.80 -10.35
N ASP A 95 8.89 11.09 -11.36
CA ASP A 95 9.35 9.71 -11.18
C ASP A 95 10.49 9.60 -10.15
N ILE A 96 11.32 10.63 -10.01
CA ILE A 96 12.45 10.66 -9.09
C ILE A 96 11.94 10.82 -7.65
N GLU A 97 10.99 11.75 -7.44
CA GLU A 97 10.34 11.97 -6.15
C GLU A 97 9.60 10.71 -5.68
N LEU A 98 8.82 10.09 -6.56
CA LEU A 98 8.13 8.83 -6.25
C LEU A 98 9.11 7.69 -5.93
N MET A 99 10.22 7.58 -6.68
CA MET A 99 11.23 6.58 -6.39
C MET A 99 11.92 6.83 -5.03
N ASN A 100 12.19 8.08 -4.68
CA ASN A 100 12.76 8.42 -3.36
C ASN A 100 11.81 8.04 -2.21
N ILE A 101 10.50 8.24 -2.38
CA ILE A 101 9.49 7.79 -1.42
C ILE A 101 9.51 6.27 -1.29
N HIS A 102 9.51 5.57 -2.43
CA HIS A 102 9.56 4.12 -2.47
C HIS A 102 10.82 3.56 -1.78
N ASP A 103 11.99 4.10 -2.12
CA ASP A 103 13.26 3.62 -1.58
C ASP A 103 13.36 3.84 -0.08
N ALA A 104 12.94 5.01 0.41
CA ALA A 104 12.87 5.28 1.84
C ALA A 104 11.89 4.35 2.57
N PHE A 105 10.81 3.94 1.92
CA PHE A 105 9.90 2.93 2.47
C PHE A 105 10.53 1.55 2.53
N ILE A 106 11.22 1.11 1.47
CA ILE A 106 11.85 -0.22 1.42
C ILE A 106 13.03 -0.35 2.39
N ASP A 107 13.81 0.72 2.56
CA ASP A 107 14.99 0.75 3.45
C ASP A 107 14.63 0.52 4.93
N GLU A 108 13.36 0.64 5.28
CA GLU A 108 12.86 0.28 6.61
C GLU A 108 12.83 -1.24 6.85
N PHE A 109 12.88 -2.09 5.83
CA PHE A 109 12.73 -3.53 5.95
C PHE A 109 14.06 -4.25 5.76
N SER A 110 14.40 -5.19 6.65
CA SER A 110 15.70 -5.88 6.65
C SER A 110 15.68 -7.15 5.82
N SER A 111 14.60 -7.93 5.89
CA SER A 111 14.43 -9.16 5.11
C SER A 111 12.97 -9.33 4.62
N PRO A 112 12.47 -8.38 3.81
CA PRO A 112 11.07 -8.32 3.43
C PRO A 112 10.64 -9.45 2.48
N LYS A 113 9.36 -9.81 2.58
CA LYS A 113 8.58 -10.41 1.50
C LYS A 113 7.55 -9.42 0.97
N TYR A 114 7.27 -9.49 -0.33
CA TYR A 114 6.40 -8.55 -1.02
C TYR A 114 5.17 -9.25 -1.59
N PHE A 115 4.04 -8.59 -1.48
CA PHE A 115 2.75 -9.13 -1.84
C PHE A 115 1.90 -8.09 -2.56
N SER A 116 1.05 -8.55 -3.49
CA SER A 116 0.14 -7.70 -4.24
C SER A 116 -1.18 -8.39 -4.56
N ASN A 117 -2.30 -7.65 -4.54
CA ASN A 117 -3.58 -8.11 -5.08
C ASN A 117 -3.72 -7.86 -6.60
N PHE A 118 -2.76 -7.15 -7.20
CA PHE A 118 -2.77 -6.78 -8.61
C PHE A 118 -1.47 -7.19 -9.29
N THR A 119 -1.62 -7.87 -10.42
CA THR A 119 -0.52 -8.36 -11.25
C THR A 119 -0.58 -7.69 -12.61
N GLU A 120 0.31 -8.05 -13.53
CA GLU A 120 0.21 -7.62 -14.93
C GLU A 120 -1.09 -8.10 -15.60
N ASN A 121 -1.71 -9.17 -15.09
CA ASN A 121 -2.91 -9.81 -15.67
C ASN A 121 -4.24 -9.28 -15.10
N GLY A 122 -4.20 -8.25 -14.24
CA GLY A 122 -5.39 -7.66 -13.61
C GLY A 122 -5.31 -7.65 -12.09
N TRP A 123 -6.38 -7.18 -11.45
CA TRP A 123 -6.48 -6.99 -10.00
C TRP A 123 -7.65 -7.78 -9.40
N GLN A 124 -7.50 -8.12 -8.12
CA GLN A 124 -8.58 -8.67 -7.30
C GLN A 124 -8.97 -7.65 -6.23
N PRO A 125 -10.23 -7.19 -6.17
CA PRO A 125 -10.68 -6.24 -5.17
C PRO A 125 -10.33 -6.69 -3.75
N VAL A 126 -9.86 -5.74 -2.92
CA VAL A 126 -9.58 -5.97 -1.49
C VAL A 126 -10.56 -5.24 -0.57
N THR A 127 -11.57 -4.57 -1.12
CA THR A 127 -12.73 -4.05 -0.36
C THR A 127 -14.04 -4.47 -1.05
N GLY A 128 -15.17 -4.16 -0.41
CA GLY A 128 -16.50 -4.52 -0.91
C GLY A 128 -17.01 -3.69 -2.10
N HIS A 129 -16.32 -2.63 -2.51
CA HIS A 129 -16.92 -1.61 -3.39
C HIS A 129 -16.04 -1.09 -4.54
N SER A 130 -14.75 -1.40 -4.63
CA SER A 130 -13.85 -0.64 -5.52
C SER A 130 -12.77 -1.48 -6.24
N ARG A 131 -12.16 -0.86 -7.26
CA ARG A 131 -11.00 -1.39 -8.01
C ARG A 131 -9.71 -1.05 -7.27
N ASP A 132 -9.58 -1.57 -6.05
CA ASP A 132 -8.45 -1.23 -5.19
C ASP A 132 -7.15 -1.89 -5.66
N SER A 133 -6.07 -1.12 -5.66
CA SER A 133 -4.71 -1.64 -5.77
C SER A 133 -4.06 -1.66 -4.40
N PHE A 134 -3.57 -2.82 -3.99
CA PHE A 134 -3.01 -3.08 -2.67
C PHE A 134 -1.64 -3.72 -2.81
N LEU A 135 -0.65 -3.08 -2.20
CA LEU A 135 0.71 -3.60 -2.06
C LEU A 135 1.02 -3.79 -0.59
N CYS A 136 1.70 -4.88 -0.26
CA CYS A 136 2.15 -5.14 1.10
C CYS A 136 3.59 -5.62 1.10
N VAL A 137 4.32 -5.17 2.11
CA VAL A 137 5.64 -5.66 2.48
C VAL A 137 5.58 -6.12 3.93
N ILE A 138 6.16 -7.28 4.21
CA ILE A 138 6.20 -7.86 5.55
C ILE A 138 7.61 -8.30 5.89
N ASP A 139 8.05 -7.94 7.09
CA ASP A 139 9.27 -8.42 7.74
C ASP A 139 8.88 -8.88 9.16
N ASN A 140 9.78 -9.57 9.86
CA ASN A 140 9.51 -10.17 11.17
C ASN A 140 8.99 -9.15 12.21
N ASN A 141 9.38 -7.88 12.09
CA ASN A 141 9.06 -6.85 13.07
C ASN A 141 7.98 -5.87 12.62
N LYS A 142 7.69 -5.79 11.32
CA LYS A 142 6.89 -4.70 10.73
C LYS A 142 6.15 -5.14 9.47
N VAL A 143 5.01 -4.52 9.24
CA VAL A 143 4.20 -4.62 8.03
C VAL A 143 4.00 -3.21 7.48
N GLY A 144 4.30 -3.05 6.19
CA GLY A 144 4.01 -1.85 5.43
C GLY A 144 2.99 -2.17 4.34
N MET A 145 1.99 -1.32 4.17
CA MET A 145 0.96 -1.50 3.15
C MET A 145 0.73 -0.20 2.40
N TRP A 146 0.45 -0.30 1.12
CA TRP A 146 -0.01 0.80 0.29
C TRP A 146 -1.33 0.41 -0.35
N LEU A 147 -2.22 1.39 -0.48
CA LEU A 147 -3.54 1.19 -1.04
C LEU A 147 -3.90 2.40 -1.90
N SER A 148 -4.39 2.14 -3.10
CA SER A 148 -5.09 3.14 -3.90
C SER A 148 -6.49 2.65 -4.25
N CYS A 149 -7.44 3.58 -4.26
CA CYS A 149 -8.80 3.33 -4.73
C CYS A 149 -8.98 3.95 -6.12
N ASP A 150 -9.70 3.25 -6.98
CA ASP A 150 -10.27 3.77 -8.23
C ASP A 150 -11.80 3.67 -8.06
N ASP A 151 -12.44 4.82 -7.78
CA ASP A 151 -13.86 4.97 -7.49
C ASP A 151 -14.69 5.41 -8.73
N GLU A 152 -14.10 5.42 -9.93
CA GLU A 152 -14.80 5.64 -11.21
C GLU A 152 -15.63 4.45 -11.71
#